data_AF-A0A0F2PSL4-F1
#
_entry.id   AF-A0A0F2PSL4-F1
#
_cell.length_a   1.000
_cell.length_b   1.000
_cell.length_c   1.000
_cell.angle_alpha   90.00
_cell.angle_beta   90.00
_cell.angle_gamma   90.00
#
_symmetry.space_group_name_H-M   'P 1'
#
loop_
_entity.id
_entity.type
_entity.pdbx_description
1 polymer ?
#
loop_
_entity_poly.entity_id
_entity_poly.type
_entity_poly.pdbx_seq_one_letter_code
_entity_poly.pdbx_strand_id
1 'polypeptide(L)'
;MIIYFSQTGNTRRVAKCIQGGIIDLNGQCDITDLNDVDVKLLSDYDLVGIGCPVFYYKEPFNEFLGQVMPKLGIDNNKCAKCHACEINCPVQGINIEEDPPRIQTPCIYCFHCVNICPSLAISAKWDKLVSIAPMYYARYRKVLDEAAAQGQFRWLVDPETINFDDPLYKQRERNIKRKIKSKETDSPN
;
A
#
# COMPACT_ATOMS: atom_id res chain seq x y z
N MET A 1 16.46 -20.32 5.95
CA MET A 1 15.97 -18.99 6.36
C MET A 1 14.77 -18.55 5.52
N ILE A 2 13.85 -17.78 6.11
CA ILE A 2 12.80 -17.05 5.39
C ILE A 2 13.07 -15.55 5.47
N ILE A 3 13.15 -14.88 4.33
CA ILE A 3 13.23 -13.42 4.23
C ILE A 3 11.86 -12.92 3.78
N TYR A 4 11.32 -11.87 4.39
CA TYR A 4 10.04 -11.31 3.95
C TYR A 4 10.08 -9.79 3.81
N PHE A 5 9.32 -9.25 2.86
CA PHE A 5 8.94 -7.83 2.86
C PHE A 5 7.46 -7.73 3.19
N SER A 6 7.06 -6.88 4.15
CA SER A 6 5.66 -6.75 4.53
C SER A 6 5.25 -5.33 4.88
N GLN A 7 4.55 -4.68 3.94
CA GLN A 7 4.03 -3.33 4.17
C GLN A 7 2.85 -3.30 5.16
N THR A 8 1.89 -4.21 5.03
CA THR A 8 0.66 -4.24 5.86
C THR A 8 0.66 -5.35 6.91
N GLY A 9 1.75 -6.10 7.04
CA GLY A 9 1.89 -7.21 7.98
C GLY A 9 1.34 -8.56 7.49
N ASN A 10 0.64 -8.62 6.36
CA ASN A 10 0.08 -9.87 5.82
C ASN A 10 1.18 -10.86 5.44
N THR A 11 2.16 -10.45 4.64
CA THR A 11 3.30 -11.29 4.25
C THR A 11 4.07 -11.77 5.47
N ARG A 12 4.30 -10.91 6.48
CA ARG A 12 4.94 -11.29 7.73
C ARG A 12 4.15 -12.39 8.45
N ARG A 13 2.82 -12.30 8.48
CA ARG A 13 1.98 -13.32 9.13
C ARG A 13 2.06 -14.67 8.43
N VAL A 14 2.00 -14.68 7.10
CA VAL A 14 2.16 -15.90 6.30
C VAL A 14 3.57 -16.48 6.48
N ALA A 15 4.60 -15.64 6.41
CA ALA A 15 6.00 -16.06 6.60
C ALA A 15 6.23 -16.71 7.97
N LYS A 16 5.63 -16.18 9.04
CA LYS A 16 5.66 -16.79 10.39
C LYS A 16 4.94 -18.13 10.45
N CYS A 17 3.81 -18.30 9.76
CA CYS A 17 3.13 -19.59 9.71
C CYS A 17 3.98 -20.64 8.98
N ILE A 18 4.61 -20.28 7.86
CA ILE A 18 5.52 -21.17 7.11
C ILE A 18 6.75 -21.50 7.98
N GLN A 19 7.33 -20.51 8.65
CA GLN A 19 8.45 -20.70 9.58
C GLN A 19 8.09 -21.73 10.66
N GLY A 20 6.91 -21.60 11.29
CA GLY A 20 6.43 -22.56 12.29
C GLY A 20 6.40 -23.98 11.75
N GLY A 21 5.80 -24.19 10.57
CA GLY A 21 5.77 -25.52 9.95
C GLY A 21 7.15 -26.08 9.59
N ILE A 22 8.12 -25.24 9.21
CA ILE A 22 9.50 -25.69 8.99
C ILE A 22 10.19 -26.05 10.30
N ILE A 23 10.00 -25.25 11.36
CA ILE A 23 10.55 -25.56 12.70
C ILE A 23 9.98 -26.89 13.21
N ASP A 24 8.69 -27.14 13.00
CA ASP A 24 8.04 -28.40 13.41
C ASP A 24 8.63 -29.63 12.69
N LEU A 25 9.10 -29.47 11.45
CA LEU A 25 9.68 -30.57 10.65
C LEU A 25 11.19 -30.73 10.83
N ASN A 26 11.93 -29.63 10.87
CA ASN A 26 13.40 -29.60 10.75
C ASN A 26 14.10 -28.95 11.97
N GLY A 27 13.35 -28.55 13.00
CA GLY A 27 13.88 -28.05 14.28
C GLY A 27 14.39 -26.60 14.28
N GLN A 28 14.69 -26.00 13.12
CA GLN A 28 15.16 -24.62 13.03
C GLN A 28 14.74 -23.94 11.72
N CYS A 29 14.44 -22.64 11.81
CA CYS A 29 14.28 -21.78 10.65
C CYS A 29 14.40 -20.32 11.08
N ASP A 30 15.47 -19.65 10.67
CA ASP A 30 15.58 -18.20 10.85
C ASP A 30 14.59 -17.45 9.96
N ILE A 31 14.15 -16.28 10.44
CA ILE A 31 13.27 -15.37 9.72
C ILE A 31 13.73 -13.93 9.89
N THR A 32 13.73 -13.14 8.81
CA THR A 32 14.10 -11.71 8.88
C THR A 32 13.31 -10.86 7.87
N ASP A 33 13.18 -9.56 8.15
CA ASP A 33 12.66 -8.61 7.16
C ASP A 33 13.69 -8.37 6.06
N LEU A 34 13.24 -8.13 4.83
CA LEU A 34 14.09 -7.87 3.67
C LEU A 34 15.00 -6.66 3.89
N ASN A 35 14.56 -5.67 4.67
CA ASN A 35 15.37 -4.48 4.94
C ASN A 35 16.51 -4.74 5.94
N ASP A 36 16.40 -5.81 6.74
CA ASP A 36 17.32 -6.11 7.84
C ASP A 36 18.25 -7.30 7.53
N VAL A 37 18.17 -7.87 6.31
CA VAL A 37 18.98 -9.05 5.95
C VAL A 37 20.42 -8.67 5.60
N ASP A 38 21.38 -9.35 6.22
CA ASP A 38 22.76 -9.37 5.72
C ASP A 38 22.90 -10.45 4.65
N VAL A 39 23.00 -10.01 3.40
CA VAL A 39 23.12 -10.88 2.22
C VAL A 39 24.34 -11.78 2.24
N LYS A 40 25.38 -11.46 3.04
CA LYS A 40 26.58 -12.29 3.15
C LYS A 40 26.34 -13.58 3.92
N LEU A 41 25.36 -13.61 4.81
CA LEU A 41 25.02 -14.79 5.61
C LEU A 41 24.18 -15.80 4.82
N LEU A 42 23.71 -15.46 3.61
CA LEU A 42 22.85 -16.34 2.82
C LEU A 42 23.54 -17.63 2.37
N SER A 43 24.87 -17.61 2.21
CA SER A 43 25.66 -18.79 1.85
C SER A 43 25.64 -19.88 2.92
N ASP A 44 25.32 -19.52 4.16
CA ASP A 44 25.38 -20.44 5.31
C ASP A 44 24.08 -21.25 5.45
N TYR A 45 23.08 -20.99 4.60
CA TYR A 45 21.78 -21.66 4.64
C TYR A 45 21.58 -22.62 3.48
N ASP A 46 21.09 -23.83 3.78
CA ASP A 46 20.74 -24.84 2.78
C ASP A 46 19.50 -24.46 1.94
N LEU A 47 18.62 -23.62 2.51
CA LEU A 47 17.38 -23.17 1.87
C LEU A 47 17.05 -21.74 2.27
N VAL A 48 16.77 -20.90 1.27
CA VAL A 48 16.30 -19.52 1.44
C VAL A 48 14.91 -19.37 0.79
N GLY A 49 13.92 -19.02 1.60
CA GLY A 49 12.58 -18.65 1.14
C GLY A 49 12.43 -17.13 1.10
N ILE A 50 11.77 -16.59 0.07
CA ILE A 50 11.50 -15.15 -0.07
C ILE A 50 9.99 -14.91 -0.13
N GLY A 51 9.47 -14.13 0.82
CA GLY A 51 8.07 -13.69 0.85
C GLY A 51 7.95 -12.22 0.45
N CYS A 52 7.12 -11.92 -0.55
CA CYS A 52 6.77 -10.55 -0.91
C CYS A 52 5.24 -10.41 -1.00
N PRO A 53 4.68 -9.20 -0.80
CA PRO A 53 3.27 -8.96 -1.07
C PRO A 53 2.99 -9.18 -2.56
N VAL A 54 1.89 -9.86 -2.85
CA VAL A 54 1.37 -9.97 -4.22
C VAL A 54 0.58 -8.69 -4.51
N PHE A 55 0.99 -7.97 -5.55
CA PHE A 55 0.22 -6.83 -6.05
C PHE A 55 -0.57 -7.28 -7.27
N TYR A 56 -1.90 -7.19 -7.22
CA TYR A 56 -2.78 -7.52 -8.35
C TYR A 56 -2.53 -8.92 -8.98
N TYR A 57 -2.44 -9.96 -8.15
CA TYR A 57 -2.23 -11.35 -8.56
C TYR A 57 -0.93 -11.66 -9.32
N LYS A 58 0.04 -10.74 -9.34
CA LYS A 58 1.36 -10.98 -9.95
C LYS A 58 2.49 -10.42 -9.10
N GLU A 59 3.67 -10.97 -9.29
CA GLU A 59 4.92 -10.53 -8.68
C GLU A 59 5.22 -9.06 -9.06
N PRO A 60 5.89 -8.29 -8.19
CA PRO A 60 6.09 -6.83 -8.32
C PRO A 60 6.93 -6.36 -9.54
N PHE A 61 7.24 -7.23 -10.50
CA PHE A 61 8.12 -6.98 -11.64
C PHE A 61 7.41 -6.75 -12.97
N ASN A 62 6.12 -6.39 -12.97
CA ASN A 62 5.43 -6.06 -14.22
C ASN A 62 5.69 -4.61 -14.63
N GLU A 63 6.58 -4.40 -15.60
CA GLU A 63 6.78 -3.13 -16.33
C GLU A 63 5.45 -2.51 -16.81
N PHE A 64 4.44 -3.34 -17.05
CA PHE A 64 3.06 -2.96 -17.37
C PHE A 64 2.41 -2.03 -16.33
N LEU A 65 2.72 -2.18 -15.03
CA LEU A 65 2.13 -1.33 -13.99
C LEU A 65 2.48 0.15 -14.22
N GLY A 66 3.70 0.44 -14.68
CA GLY A 66 4.10 1.81 -14.99
C GLY A 66 3.35 2.45 -16.16
N GLN A 67 2.76 1.63 -17.04
CA GLN A 67 1.96 2.10 -18.18
C GLN A 67 0.49 2.36 -17.81
N VAL A 68 -0.04 1.64 -16.81
CA VAL A 68 -1.47 1.69 -16.46
C VAL A 68 -1.74 2.55 -15.22
N MET A 69 -0.82 2.54 -14.27
CA MET A 69 -0.96 3.30 -13.03
C MET A 69 -0.78 4.81 -13.28
N PRO A 70 -1.48 5.66 -12.51
CA PRO A 70 -1.37 7.09 -12.72
C PRO A 70 0.04 7.59 -12.36
N LYS A 71 0.52 8.55 -13.15
CA LYS A 71 1.68 9.36 -12.77
C LYS A 71 1.31 10.19 -11.54
N LEU A 72 2.17 10.13 -10.53
CA LEU A 72 2.06 10.92 -9.31
C LEU A 72 2.94 12.16 -9.43
N GLY A 73 2.48 13.27 -8.88
CA GLY A 73 3.26 14.49 -8.71
C GLY A 73 3.16 14.99 -7.27
N ILE A 74 3.99 15.98 -6.93
CA ILE A 74 3.88 16.74 -5.68
C ILE A 74 3.49 18.17 -6.02
N ASP A 75 2.33 18.60 -5.52
CA ASP A 75 1.88 19.99 -5.61
C ASP A 75 2.64 20.83 -4.56
N ASN A 76 3.65 21.56 -5.02
CA ASN A 76 4.50 22.40 -4.16
C ASN A 76 3.72 23.47 -3.39
N ASN A 77 2.56 23.91 -3.89
CA ASN A 77 1.73 24.89 -3.17
C ASN A 77 0.97 24.27 -1.98
N LYS A 78 0.79 22.95 -1.99
CA LYS A 78 0.15 22.20 -0.90
C LYS A 78 1.15 21.46 -0.02
N CYS A 79 2.35 21.19 -0.52
CA CYS A 79 3.35 20.41 0.19
C CYS A 79 3.86 21.18 1.41
N ALA A 80 3.58 20.65 2.61
CA ALA A 80 4.10 21.22 3.86
C ALA A 80 5.54 20.77 4.18
N LYS A 81 6.23 20.13 3.22
CA LYS A 81 7.57 19.52 3.38
C LYS A 81 7.74 18.70 4.67
N CYS A 82 6.71 17.94 5.03
CA CYS A 82 6.73 17.13 6.26
C CYS A 82 7.49 15.79 6.14
N HIS A 83 8.02 15.46 4.95
CA HIS A 83 8.71 14.20 4.62
C HIS A 83 7.94 12.90 4.86
N ALA A 84 6.66 12.93 5.27
CA ALA A 84 5.88 11.71 5.55
C ALA A 84 5.86 10.73 4.37
N CYS A 85 5.65 11.22 3.14
CA CYS A 85 5.64 10.38 1.94
C CYS A 85 7.02 9.76 1.62
N GLU A 86 8.10 10.48 1.86
CA GLU A 86 9.47 10.06 1.64
C GLU A 86 9.91 9.01 2.68
N ILE A 87 9.75 9.32 3.96
CA ILE A 87 10.11 8.45 5.09
C ILE A 87 9.41 7.09 5.00
N ASN A 88 8.14 7.07 4.57
CA ASN A 88 7.36 5.83 4.51
C ASN A 88 7.38 5.19 3.11
N CYS A 89 8.24 5.63 2.18
CA CYS A 89 8.38 5.00 0.88
C CYS A 89 9.21 3.72 1.01
N PRO A 90 8.62 2.52 0.82
CA PRO A 90 9.36 1.26 1.02
C PRO A 90 10.47 1.02 0.01
N VAL A 91 10.50 1.79 -1.08
CA VAL A 91 11.52 1.68 -2.14
C VAL A 91 12.29 2.98 -2.32
N GLN A 92 12.19 3.90 -1.36
CA GLN A 92 12.95 5.17 -1.31
C GLN A 92 12.87 5.99 -2.61
N GLY A 93 11.73 5.90 -3.30
CA GLY A 93 11.55 6.46 -4.64
C GLY A 93 11.03 7.89 -4.67
N ILE A 94 11.13 8.60 -3.56
CA ILE A 94 10.65 9.97 -3.36
C ILE A 94 11.80 10.78 -2.79
N ASN A 95 12.03 11.97 -3.34
CA ASN A 95 12.88 13.00 -2.74
C ASN A 95 12.15 14.33 -2.88
N ILE A 96 11.71 14.91 -1.76
CA ILE A 96 10.90 16.13 -1.78
C ILE A 96 11.73 17.41 -1.89
N GLU A 97 13.05 17.33 -1.69
CA GLU A 97 13.97 18.47 -1.75
C GLU A 97 14.58 18.67 -3.15
N GLU A 98 14.43 17.71 -4.06
CA GLU A 98 14.77 17.90 -5.47
C GLU A 98 13.84 18.94 -6.14
N ASP A 99 14.35 19.62 -7.17
CA ASP A 99 13.59 20.56 -8.00
C ASP A 99 13.61 20.12 -9.48
N PRO A 100 12.49 19.60 -10.03
CA PRO A 100 11.23 19.31 -9.34
C PRO A 100 11.34 18.10 -8.38
N PRO A 101 10.43 17.98 -7.39
CA PRO A 101 10.47 16.84 -6.47
C PRO A 101 10.40 15.50 -7.20
N ARG A 102 11.33 14.60 -6.88
CA ARG A 102 11.33 13.25 -7.43
C ARG A 102 10.26 12.42 -6.76
N ILE A 103 9.47 11.72 -7.57
CA ILE A 103 8.47 10.77 -7.11
C ILE A 103 8.33 9.67 -8.14
N GLN A 104 8.09 8.44 -7.66
CA GLN A 104 8.00 7.23 -8.47
C GLN A 104 9.32 6.79 -9.13
N THR A 105 10.47 7.00 -8.49
CA THR A 105 11.76 6.54 -9.02
C THR A 105 12.64 5.97 -7.90
N PRO A 106 12.54 4.65 -7.60
CA PRO A 106 11.62 3.64 -8.16
C PRO A 106 10.18 3.68 -7.57
N CYS A 107 9.23 2.91 -8.11
CA CYS A 107 7.86 2.84 -7.56
C CYS A 107 7.26 1.44 -7.65
N ILE A 108 6.61 1.01 -6.58
CA ILE A 108 5.81 -0.23 -6.53
C ILE A 108 4.30 0.01 -6.51
N TYR A 109 3.86 1.26 -6.74
CA TYR A 109 2.44 1.64 -6.81
C TYR A 109 1.59 1.23 -5.60
N CYS A 110 2.17 1.21 -4.39
CA CYS A 110 1.43 0.92 -3.16
C CYS A 110 0.46 2.04 -2.72
N PHE A 111 0.56 3.22 -3.32
CA PHE A 111 -0.21 4.44 -2.99
C PHE A 111 -0.13 4.91 -1.54
N HIS A 112 0.83 4.40 -0.76
CA HIS A 112 0.99 4.78 0.64
C HIS A 112 1.25 6.29 0.78
N CYS A 113 2.11 6.88 -0.07
CA CYS A 113 2.37 8.32 -0.10
C CYS A 113 1.10 9.16 -0.26
N VAL A 114 0.16 8.73 -1.11
CA VAL A 114 -1.13 9.39 -1.32
C VAL A 114 -1.94 9.36 -0.03
N ASN A 115 -2.04 8.18 0.61
CA ASN A 115 -2.86 7.96 1.78
C ASN A 115 -2.38 8.68 3.04
N ILE A 116 -1.06 8.82 3.21
CA ILE A 116 -0.51 9.44 4.43
C ILE A 116 -0.27 10.94 4.30
N CYS A 117 -0.25 11.50 3.10
CA CYS A 117 0.02 12.93 2.91
C CYS A 117 -1.05 13.78 3.62
N PRO A 118 -0.70 14.53 4.69
CA PRO A 118 -1.69 15.23 5.51
C PRO A 118 -2.31 16.43 4.78
N SER A 119 -1.56 17.06 3.86
CA SER A 119 -2.01 18.20 3.07
C SER A 119 -2.58 17.83 1.69
N LEU A 120 -2.70 16.53 1.38
CA LEU A 120 -3.13 16.03 0.06
C LEU A 120 -2.34 16.64 -1.11
N ALA A 121 -1.02 16.81 -0.93
CA ALA A 121 -0.12 17.35 -1.95
C ALA A 121 0.23 16.34 -3.06
N ILE A 122 0.02 15.03 -2.85
CA ILE A 122 0.26 14.04 -3.91
C ILE A 122 -0.86 14.11 -4.94
N SER A 123 -0.52 14.54 -6.15
CA SER A 123 -1.46 14.73 -7.26
C SER A 123 -1.43 13.53 -8.22
N ALA A 124 -2.59 13.20 -8.80
CA ALA A 124 -2.71 12.18 -9.84
C ALA A 124 -4.01 12.36 -10.63
N LYS A 125 -4.09 11.78 -11.84
CA LYS A 125 -5.34 11.64 -12.61
C LYS A 125 -6.05 10.33 -12.22
N TRP A 126 -7.03 10.42 -11.35
CA TRP A 126 -7.70 9.25 -10.75
C TRP A 126 -8.78 8.63 -11.63
N ASP A 127 -9.26 9.33 -12.67
CA ASP A 127 -10.49 8.98 -13.40
C ASP A 127 -10.49 7.53 -13.92
N LYS A 128 -9.38 7.10 -14.52
CA LYS A 128 -9.24 5.74 -15.06
C LYS A 128 -9.26 4.66 -13.96
N LEU A 129 -8.64 4.94 -12.81
CA LEU A 129 -8.61 4.00 -11.69
C LEU A 129 -9.97 3.89 -11.01
N VAL A 130 -10.70 5.01 -10.93
CA VAL A 130 -12.06 5.07 -10.38
C VAL A 130 -13.04 4.36 -11.30
N SER A 131 -12.96 4.57 -12.62
CA SER A 131 -13.93 4.00 -13.57
C SER A 131 -13.90 2.48 -13.63
N ILE A 132 -12.75 1.85 -13.35
CA ILE A 132 -12.60 0.39 -13.33
C ILE A 132 -12.97 -0.23 -11.98
N ALA A 133 -13.09 0.56 -10.90
CA ALA A 133 -13.32 0.05 -9.55
C ALA A 133 -14.60 -0.82 -9.42
N PRO A 134 -15.75 -0.46 -10.02
CA PRO A 134 -16.96 -1.29 -9.94
C PRO A 134 -16.75 -2.68 -10.56
N MET A 135 -16.08 -2.76 -11.70
CA MET A 135 -15.78 -4.02 -12.39
C MET A 135 -14.90 -4.94 -11.53
N TYR A 136 -13.82 -4.40 -10.95
CA TYR A 136 -12.95 -5.19 -10.06
C TYR A 136 -13.68 -5.61 -8.79
N TYR A 137 -14.47 -4.71 -8.19
CA TYR A 137 -15.25 -5.05 -7.01
C TYR A 137 -16.24 -6.17 -7.28
N ALA A 138 -16.99 -6.13 -8.40
CA ALA A 138 -17.91 -7.20 -8.79
C ALA A 138 -17.21 -8.56 -8.93
N ARG A 139 -15.98 -8.59 -9.44
CA ARG A 139 -15.16 -9.82 -9.48
C ARG A 139 -14.80 -10.33 -8.09
N TYR A 140 -14.37 -9.45 -7.18
CA TYR A 140 -14.05 -9.84 -5.81
C TYR A 140 -15.29 -10.28 -5.05
N ARG A 141 -16.41 -9.57 -5.22
CA ARG A 141 -17.71 -9.83 -4.61
C ARG A 141 -18.13 -11.29 -4.79
N LYS A 142 -18.06 -11.80 -6.03
CA LYS A 142 -18.39 -13.20 -6.33
C LYS A 142 -17.60 -14.19 -5.46
N VAL A 143 -16.29 -14.04 -5.39
CA VAL A 143 -15.40 -14.95 -4.64
C VAL A 143 -15.59 -14.79 -3.13
N LEU A 144 -15.76 -13.56 -2.65
CA LEU A 144 -15.92 -13.26 -1.22
C LEU A 144 -17.28 -13.72 -0.71
N ASP A 145 -18.32 -13.69 -1.53
CA ASP A 145 -19.65 -14.20 -1.17
C ASP A 145 -19.67 -15.72 -1.07
N GLU A 146 -19.02 -16.41 -2.01
CA GLU A 146 -18.78 -17.86 -1.93
C GLU A 146 -18.01 -18.22 -0.65
N ALA A 147 -16.93 -17.50 -0.33
CA ALA A 147 -16.16 -17.71 0.89
C ALA A 147 -16.94 -17.38 2.17
N ALA A 148 -17.80 -16.36 2.15
CA ALA A 148 -18.68 -16.00 3.27
C ALA A 148 -19.73 -17.09 3.51
N ALA A 149 -20.34 -17.62 2.45
CA ALA A 149 -21.31 -18.72 2.53
C ALA A 149 -20.69 -20.00 3.13
N GLN A 150 -19.38 -20.21 2.95
CA GLN A 150 -18.62 -21.31 3.53
C GLN A 150 -18.10 -21.02 4.94
N GLY A 151 -18.38 -19.85 5.51
CA GLY A 151 -17.87 -19.45 6.83
C GLY A 151 -16.36 -19.16 6.88
N GLN A 152 -15.71 -19.04 5.71
CA GLN A 152 -14.26 -18.78 5.60
C GLN A 152 -13.94 -17.27 5.57
N PHE A 153 -14.95 -16.43 5.34
CA PHE A 153 -14.81 -14.99 5.29
C PHE A 153 -15.97 -14.31 6.03
N ARG A 154 -15.69 -13.15 6.64
CA ARG A 154 -16.68 -12.31 7.31
C ARG A 154 -16.58 -10.88 6.79
N TRP A 155 -17.66 -10.39 6.20
CA TRP A 155 -17.80 -8.98 5.86
C TRP A 155 -17.75 -8.11 7.12
N LEU A 156 -16.89 -7.10 7.12
CA LEU A 156 -16.82 -6.07 8.17
C LEU A 156 -17.55 -4.78 7.81
N VAL A 157 -17.87 -4.62 6.52
CA VAL A 157 -18.62 -3.51 5.94
C VAL A 157 -19.73 -4.14 5.14
N ASP A 158 -20.93 -3.57 5.20
CA ASP A 158 -22.03 -4.04 4.36
C ASP A 158 -21.66 -3.85 2.89
N PRO A 159 -21.46 -4.95 2.15
CA PRO A 159 -20.96 -4.91 0.79
C PRO A 159 -21.93 -4.29 -0.22
N GLU A 160 -23.22 -4.13 0.12
CA GLU A 160 -24.21 -3.42 -0.71
C GLU A 160 -24.12 -1.89 -0.54
N THR A 161 -23.40 -1.41 0.48
CA THR A 161 -23.29 0.02 0.80
C THR A 161 -22.11 0.72 0.14
N ILE A 162 -21.34 0.03 -0.71
CA ILE A 162 -20.16 0.60 -1.35
C ILE A 162 -20.58 1.63 -2.42
N ASN A 163 -20.24 2.90 -2.16
CA ASN A 163 -20.47 4.00 -3.08
C ASN A 163 -19.23 4.27 -3.97
N PHE A 164 -19.33 3.97 -5.25
CA PHE A 164 -18.26 4.20 -6.23
C PHE A 164 -18.18 5.66 -6.73
N ASP A 165 -19.25 6.44 -6.58
CA ASP A 165 -19.30 7.84 -7.00
C ASP A 165 -18.59 8.78 -6.02
N ASP A 166 -18.34 8.29 -4.80
CA ASP A 166 -17.65 9.01 -3.75
C ASP A 166 -16.31 8.36 -3.33
N PRO A 167 -15.29 8.36 -4.22
CA PRO A 167 -14.01 7.74 -3.93
C PRO A 167 -13.24 8.45 -2.81
N LEU A 168 -12.39 7.69 -2.13
CA LEU A 168 -11.65 8.12 -0.94
C LEU A 168 -10.91 9.45 -1.10
N TYR A 169 -10.30 9.73 -2.26
CA TYR A 169 -9.57 10.99 -2.45
C TYR A 169 -10.50 12.21 -2.37
N LYS A 170 -11.71 12.14 -2.94
CA LYS A 170 -12.72 13.21 -2.83
C LYS A 170 -13.23 13.35 -1.40
N GLN A 171 -13.43 12.23 -0.70
CA GLN A 171 -13.81 12.25 0.71
C GLN A 171 -12.76 12.99 1.56
N ARG A 172 -11.48 12.70 1.35
CA ARG A 172 -10.37 13.35 2.05
C ARG A 172 -10.27 14.84 1.75
N GLU A 173 -10.40 15.25 0.49
CA GLU A 173 -10.43 16.66 0.10
C GLU A 173 -11.56 17.43 0.80
N ARG A 174 -12.78 16.87 0.81
CA ARG A 174 -13.92 17.48 1.52
C ARG A 174 -13.69 17.56 3.02
N ASN A 175 -13.09 16.54 3.63
CA ASN A 175 -12.79 16.53 5.06
C ASN A 175 -11.75 17.59 5.45
N ILE A 176 -10.74 17.83 4.62
CA ILE A 176 -9.79 18.93 4.85
C ILE A 176 -10.49 20.29 4.73
N LYS A 177 -11.30 20.51 3.69
CA LYS A 177 -12.07 21.76 3.53
C LYS A 177 -12.96 22.03 4.75
N ARG A 178 -13.63 21.00 5.28
CA ARG A 178 -14.44 21.10 6.50
C ARG A 178 -13.59 21.49 7.73
N LYS A 179 -12.42 20.88 7.92
CA LYS A 179 -11.51 21.19 9.03
C LYS A 179 -10.92 22.61 8.96
N ILE A 180 -10.67 23.12 7.76
CA ILE A 180 -10.21 24.51 7.57
C ILE A 180 -11.33 25.47 7.97
N LYS A 181 -12.54 25.24 7.45
CA LYS A 181 -13.72 26.07 7.76
C LYS A 181 -14.04 26.10 9.26
N SER A 182 -13.92 24.98 9.98
CA SER A 182 -14.17 24.95 11.43
C SER A 182 -13.10 25.73 12.23
N LYS A 183 -11.84 25.74 11.78
CA LYS A 183 -10.79 26.53 12.45
C LYS A 183 -10.96 28.04 12.27
N GLU A 184 -11.51 28.45 11.12
CA GLU A 184 -11.84 29.86 10.85
C GLU A 184 -13.00 30.35 11.72
N THR A 185 -13.96 29.48 12.07
CA THR A 185 -15.10 29.84 12.93
C THR A 185 -14.76 29.88 14.43
N ASP A 186 -13.69 29.20 14.86
CA ASP A 186 -13.28 29.07 16.26
C ASP A 186 -12.16 30.06 16.67
N SER A 187 -11.72 30.95 15.77
CA SER A 187 -10.74 31.99 16.09
C SER A 187 -11.43 33.20 16.72
N PRO A 188 -11.12 33.60 17.98
CA PRO A 188 -11.72 34.77 18.59
C PRO A 188 -11.27 36.05 17.86
N ASN A 189 -12.23 36.92 17.56
CA ASN A 189 -11.98 38.33 17.20
C ASN A 189 -11.28 39.07 18.35
#